data_AF-A0A0F9BLV9-F1
#
_entry.id   AF-A0A0F9BLV9-F1
#
_cell.length_a   1.000
_cell.length_b   1.000
_cell.length_c   1.000
_cell.angle_alpha   90.00
_cell.angle_beta   90.00
_cell.angle_gamma   90.00
#
_symmetry.space_group_name_H-M   'P 1'
#
loop_
_entity.id
_entity.type
_entity.pdbx_description
1 polymer ?
#
loop_
_entity_poly.entity_id
_entity_poly.type
_entity_poly.pdbx_seq_one_letter_code
_entity_poly.pdbx_strand_id
1 'polypeptide(L)'
;MDWNLELEPFQMRFFESTARHPNMTAAWGTGKRLDINEVVKIRGGWKKLAGIEEGDYVYGMDGQECLVTKAHDIVEVSVAYKLRFDSGEEILADPEHLWYTISSRENLDICRGMRFGGSVKTTQDIIGSIRTKNDYESNHRIPICSPFTQLKRFLPIRPYTFGAWLGDGSSREMSITNEDFEVLESITLDGYI
;
A
#
# COMPACT_ATOMS: atom_id res chain seq x y z
N MET A 1 31.04 -7.95 27.34
CA MET A 1 29.72 -7.53 26.86
C MET A 1 29.22 -8.69 26.04
N ASP A 2 28.42 -9.54 26.65
CA ASP A 2 27.81 -10.68 25.97
C ASP A 2 26.61 -10.15 25.21
N TRP A 3 26.79 -9.93 23.91
CA TRP A 3 25.69 -9.60 23.02
C TRP A 3 24.96 -10.90 22.75
N ASN A 4 23.75 -11.03 23.29
CA ASN A 4 22.89 -12.19 23.11
C ASN A 4 22.28 -12.14 21.69
N LEU A 5 23.11 -12.37 20.68
CA LEU A 5 22.74 -12.41 19.27
C LEU A 5 22.26 -13.83 18.94
N GLU A 6 20.95 -13.99 18.78
CA GLU A 6 20.37 -15.21 18.21
C GLU A 6 20.42 -15.12 16.68
N LEU A 7 21.14 -16.05 16.06
CA LEU A 7 21.27 -16.14 14.61
C LEU A 7 20.17 -17.03 14.04
N GLU A 8 19.52 -16.57 12.97
CA GLU A 8 18.54 -17.34 12.23
C GLU A 8 19.17 -18.62 11.64
N PRO A 9 18.40 -19.70 11.41
CA PRO A 9 18.94 -20.99 10.93
C PRO A 9 19.72 -20.93 9.61
N PHE A 10 19.49 -19.90 8.78
CA PHE A 10 20.28 -19.68 7.56
C PHE A 10 21.60 -18.94 7.83
N GLN A 11 21.64 -18.06 8.83
CA GLN A 11 22.84 -17.37 9.29
C GLN A 11 23.75 -18.33 10.06
N MET A 12 23.19 -19.22 10.88
CA MET A 12 23.92 -20.30 11.54
C MET A 12 24.59 -21.23 10.52
N ARG A 13 23.87 -21.63 9.47
CA ARG A 13 24.44 -22.43 8.37
C ARG A 13 25.60 -21.76 7.64
N PHE A 14 25.59 -20.44 7.55
CA PHE A 14 26.72 -19.68 7.02
C PHE A 14 27.88 -19.62 8.03
N PHE A 15 27.60 -19.31 9.30
CA PHE A 15 28.59 -19.20 10.37
C PHE A 15 29.34 -20.51 10.60
N GLU A 16 28.64 -21.64 10.53
CA GLU A 16 29.19 -22.99 10.71
C GLU A 16 29.87 -23.54 9.43
N SER A 17 29.87 -22.78 8.33
CA SER A 17 30.44 -23.24 7.06
C SER A 17 31.97 -23.28 7.12
N THR A 18 32.54 -24.45 6.80
CA THR A 18 34.00 -24.65 6.69
C THR A 18 34.53 -24.33 5.29
N ALA A 19 33.71 -23.77 4.41
CA ALA A 19 34.13 -23.41 3.06
C ALA A 19 35.21 -22.31 3.11
N ARG A 20 36.15 -22.31 2.16
CA ARG A 20 37.23 -21.31 2.09
C ARG A 20 36.71 -19.90 1.75
N HIS A 21 35.57 -19.82 1.07
CA HIS A 21 34.87 -18.59 0.73
C HIS A 21 33.35 -18.84 0.82
N PRO A 22 32.77 -18.88 2.03
CA PRO A 22 31.33 -18.95 2.15
C PRO A 22 30.75 -17.61 1.67
N ASN A 23 29.78 -17.64 0.77
CA ASN A 23 29.07 -16.46 0.31
C ASN A 23 27.66 -16.43 0.92
N MET A 24 27.31 -15.33 1.58
CA MET A 24 25.97 -15.06 2.06
C MET A 24 25.32 -14.04 1.14
N THR A 25 24.37 -14.47 0.34
CA THR A 25 23.54 -13.55 -0.46
C THR A 25 22.30 -13.21 0.37
N ALA A 26 22.41 -12.20 1.23
CA ALA A 26 21.25 -11.61 1.87
C ALA A 26 20.64 -10.57 0.91
N ALA A 27 19.36 -10.72 0.54
CA ALA A 27 18.64 -9.67 -0.15
C ALA A 27 18.42 -8.49 0.80
N TRP A 28 18.49 -7.27 0.28
CA TRP A 28 18.04 -6.08 1.02
C TRP A 28 16.53 -6.27 1.32
N GLY A 29 16.13 -6.47 2.59
CA GLY A 29 14.72 -6.72 2.89
C GLY A 29 14.34 -7.37 4.22
N THR A 30 15.25 -7.49 5.20
CA THR A 30 14.91 -7.91 6.56
C THR A 30 14.35 -6.71 7.34
N GLY A 31 13.07 -6.35 7.17
CA GLY A 31 12.48 -5.23 7.94
C GLY A 31 11.36 -4.44 7.25
N LYS A 32 10.45 -5.09 6.51
CA LYS A 32 9.30 -4.41 5.89
C LYS A 32 8.02 -4.67 6.66
N ARG A 33 8.04 -4.38 7.97
CA ARG A 33 6.95 -4.70 8.90
C ARG A 33 5.97 -3.54 9.01
N LEU A 34 4.68 -3.85 8.95
CA LEU A 34 3.57 -2.91 9.06
C LEU A 34 2.53 -3.53 10.00
N ASP A 35 1.60 -2.73 10.50
CA ASP A 35 0.50 -3.26 11.32
C ASP A 35 -0.29 -4.36 10.58
N ILE A 36 -0.50 -5.45 11.29
CA ILE A 36 -1.20 -6.64 10.85
C ILE A 36 -2.68 -6.36 10.53
N ASN A 37 -3.24 -5.28 11.06
CA ASN A 37 -4.63 -4.89 10.84
C ASN A 37 -4.84 -4.12 9.54
N GLU A 38 -3.78 -3.67 8.88
CA GLU A 38 -3.88 -2.94 7.62
C GLU A 38 -4.56 -3.78 6.54
N VAL A 39 -5.46 -3.16 5.79
CA VAL A 39 -6.21 -3.85 4.74
C VAL A 39 -5.48 -3.73 3.40
N VAL A 40 -5.20 -4.87 2.78
CA VAL A 40 -4.53 -4.97 1.50
C VAL A 40 -5.53 -5.39 0.44
N LYS A 41 -5.55 -4.66 -0.68
CA LYS A 41 -6.31 -5.04 -1.86
C LYS A 41 -5.73 -6.33 -2.43
N ILE A 42 -6.55 -7.36 -2.53
CA ILE A 42 -6.21 -8.60 -3.24
C ILE A 42 -7.10 -8.78 -4.47
N ARG A 43 -6.72 -9.71 -5.34
CA ARG A 43 -7.57 -10.14 -6.45
C ARG A 43 -8.93 -10.59 -5.91
N GLY A 44 -9.99 -9.94 -6.35
CA GLY A 44 -11.37 -10.29 -5.97
C GLY A 44 -11.86 -9.76 -4.62
N GLY A 45 -11.03 -9.12 -3.80
CA GLY A 45 -11.46 -8.67 -2.48
C GLY A 45 -10.45 -7.83 -1.70
N TRP A 46 -10.59 -7.83 -0.38
CA TRP A 46 -9.69 -7.19 0.56
C TRP A 46 -9.34 -8.19 1.64
N LYS A 47 -8.08 -8.22 2.07
CA LYS A 47 -7.58 -9.10 3.13
C LYS A 47 -6.77 -8.26 4.09
N LYS A 48 -6.85 -8.52 5.39
CA LYS A 48 -5.92 -7.92 6.35
C LYS A 48 -4.51 -8.42 6.07
N LEU A 49 -3.50 -7.62 6.38
CA LEU A 49 -2.09 -7.99 6.23
C LEU A 49 -1.77 -9.28 7.00
N ALA A 50 -2.34 -9.44 8.21
CA ALA A 50 -2.25 -10.66 9.01
C ALA A 50 -2.68 -11.94 8.26
N GLY A 51 -3.60 -11.80 7.32
CA GLY A 51 -4.17 -12.90 6.58
C GLY A 51 -3.47 -13.16 5.25
N ILE A 52 -2.54 -12.33 4.79
CA ILE A 52 -1.89 -12.51 3.47
C ILE A 52 -1.04 -13.78 3.48
N GLU A 53 -1.21 -14.61 2.44
CA GLU A 53 -0.56 -15.92 2.32
C GLU A 53 0.26 -16.02 1.02
N GLU A 54 1.17 -16.99 0.97
CA GLU A 54 1.90 -17.34 -0.25
C GLU A 54 0.92 -17.74 -1.35
N GLY A 55 1.08 -17.17 -2.56
CA GLY A 55 0.18 -17.39 -3.68
C GLY A 55 -0.94 -16.36 -3.83
N ASP A 56 -1.16 -15.50 -2.83
CA ASP A 56 -2.08 -14.36 -2.98
C ASP A 56 -1.58 -13.38 -4.05
N TYR A 57 -2.51 -12.71 -4.72
CA TYR A 57 -2.20 -11.63 -5.67
C TYR A 57 -2.61 -10.29 -5.06
N VAL A 58 -1.62 -9.44 -4.79
CA VAL A 58 -1.78 -8.05 -4.33
C VAL A 58 -1.56 -7.08 -5.49
N TYR A 59 -1.77 -5.78 -5.29
CA TYR A 59 -1.54 -4.77 -6.34
C TYR A 59 -0.32 -3.90 -6.02
N GLY A 60 0.54 -3.71 -7.01
CA GLY A 60 1.69 -2.81 -6.94
C GLY A 60 1.32 -1.35 -7.17
N MET A 61 2.29 -0.44 -6.99
CA MET A 61 2.12 1.01 -7.23
C MET A 61 1.77 1.34 -8.70
N ASP A 62 2.11 0.46 -9.63
CA ASP A 62 1.78 0.54 -11.05
C ASP A 62 0.36 0.04 -11.38
N GLY A 63 -0.41 -0.36 -10.37
CA GLY A 63 -1.76 -0.91 -10.53
C GLY A 63 -1.78 -2.32 -11.11
N GLN A 64 -0.62 -2.98 -11.28
CA GLN A 64 -0.53 -4.35 -11.75
C GLN A 64 -0.60 -5.35 -10.59
N GLU A 65 -0.99 -6.58 -10.91
CA GLU A 65 -1.00 -7.66 -9.94
C GLU A 65 0.41 -8.16 -9.64
N CYS A 66 0.71 -8.37 -8.37
CA CYS A 66 1.97 -8.86 -7.85
C CYS A 66 1.71 -10.13 -7.03
N LEU A 67 2.42 -11.21 -7.37
CA LEU A 67 2.33 -12.49 -6.67
C LEU A 67 3.10 -12.42 -5.35
N VAL A 68 2.44 -12.75 -4.25
CA VAL A 68 3.08 -12.93 -2.95
C VAL A 68 3.87 -14.24 -2.97
N THR A 69 5.18 -14.15 -3.10
CA THR A 69 6.09 -15.31 -3.13
C THR A 69 6.43 -15.83 -1.74
N LYS A 70 6.36 -14.96 -0.72
CA LYS A 70 6.65 -15.30 0.68
C LYS A 70 5.83 -14.41 1.61
N ALA A 71 5.07 -15.02 2.50
CA ALA A 71 4.56 -14.38 3.70
C ALA A 71 5.48 -14.75 4.87
N HIS A 72 5.84 -13.78 5.69
CA HIS A 72 6.71 -13.97 6.85
C HIS A 72 5.88 -14.03 8.14
N ASP A 73 6.41 -14.72 9.15
CA ASP A 73 5.77 -14.79 10.46
C ASP A 73 5.60 -13.40 11.07
N ILE A 74 4.55 -13.23 11.86
CA ILE A 74 4.25 -11.99 12.56
C ILE A 74 5.27 -11.83 13.69
N VAL A 75 6.03 -10.73 13.64
CA VAL A 75 7.04 -10.38 14.64
C VAL A 75 6.66 -9.10 15.33
N GLU A 76 6.61 -9.12 16.66
CA GLU A 76 6.44 -7.93 17.47
C GLU A 76 7.70 -7.07 17.46
N VAL A 77 7.51 -5.75 17.43
CA VAL A 77 8.61 -4.77 17.45
C VAL A 77 8.55 -3.96 18.73
N SER A 78 9.71 -3.65 19.30
CA SER A 78 9.81 -2.84 20.53
C SER A 78 9.47 -1.36 20.30
N VAL A 79 9.60 -0.88 19.07
CA VAL A 79 9.32 0.51 18.67
C VAL A 79 8.51 0.48 17.38
N ALA A 80 7.42 1.26 17.35
CA ALA A 80 6.64 1.52 16.15
C ALA A 80 6.28 3.01 16.10
N TYR A 81 6.15 3.53 14.89
CA TYR A 81 5.76 4.91 14.64
C TYR A 81 4.37 4.98 14.03
N LYS A 82 3.59 5.98 14.46
CA LYS A 82 2.31 6.32 13.87
C LYS A 82 2.49 7.44 12.86
N LEU A 83 2.33 7.11 11.58
CA LEU A 83 2.37 8.07 10.49
C LEU A 83 0.95 8.55 10.22
N ARG A 84 0.75 9.86 10.13
CA ARG A 84 -0.51 10.49 9.70
C ARG A 84 -0.32 11.11 8.33
N PHE A 85 -1.20 10.78 7.41
CA PHE A 85 -1.23 11.34 6.06
C PHE A 85 -2.10 12.60 6.01
N ASP A 86 -1.94 13.40 4.95
CA ASP A 86 -2.77 14.57 4.68
C ASP A 86 -4.24 14.19 4.39
N SER A 87 -4.49 12.98 3.90
CA SER A 87 -5.82 12.36 3.79
C SER A 87 -6.51 12.15 5.15
N GLY A 88 -5.77 12.24 6.26
CA GLY A 88 -6.23 11.94 7.61
C GLY A 88 -6.02 10.50 8.05
N GLU A 89 -5.66 9.60 7.11
CA GLU A 89 -5.35 8.21 7.41
C GLU A 89 -4.13 8.09 8.34
N GLU A 90 -4.11 7.01 9.11
CA GLU A 90 -3.03 6.70 10.04
C GLU A 90 -2.54 5.28 9.79
N ILE A 91 -1.22 5.10 9.75
CA ILE A 91 -0.60 3.78 9.61
C ILE A 91 0.46 3.62 10.70
N LEU A 92 0.50 2.44 11.31
CA LEU A 92 1.55 2.05 12.25
C LEU A 92 2.64 1.26 11.53
N ALA A 93 3.87 1.77 11.57
CA ALA A 93 5.01 1.17 10.87
C ALA A 93 6.26 1.05 11.75
N ASP A 94 7.04 0.02 11.48
CA ASP A 94 8.36 -0.21 12.06
C ASP A 94 9.36 0.88 11.65
N PRO A 95 10.31 1.30 12.52
CA PRO A 95 11.41 2.20 12.18
C PRO A 95 12.12 1.89 10.85
N GLU A 96 12.33 0.61 10.54
CA GLU A 96 13.06 0.17 9.33
C GLU A 96 12.15 -0.02 8.11
N HIS A 97 10.83 0.20 8.25
CA HIS A 97 9.89 0.04 7.14
C HIS A 97 10.29 0.96 5.98
N LEU A 98 10.34 0.38 4.78
CA LEU A 98 10.83 1.05 3.58
C LEU A 98 9.68 1.68 2.80
N TRP A 99 9.78 3.00 2.61
CA TRP A 99 8.82 3.81 1.90
C TRP A 99 9.46 4.42 0.66
N TYR A 100 8.81 4.30 -0.48
CA TYR A 100 9.15 5.14 -1.62
C TYR A 100 8.56 6.55 -1.41
N THR A 101 9.43 7.55 -1.25
CA THR A 101 9.02 8.94 -1.03
C THR A 101 9.70 9.88 -2.00
N ILE A 102 9.01 10.96 -2.34
CA ILE A 102 9.54 12.08 -3.10
C ILE A 102 9.75 13.24 -2.12
N SER A 103 11.01 13.58 -1.85
CA SER A 103 11.34 14.77 -1.05
C SER A 103 11.06 16.06 -1.84
N SER A 104 10.93 17.20 -1.17
CA SER A 104 10.73 18.49 -1.84
C SER A 104 11.86 18.81 -2.83
N ARG A 105 13.09 18.40 -2.52
CA ARG A 105 14.24 18.54 -3.43
C ARG A 105 14.10 17.63 -4.65
N GLU A 106 13.81 16.35 -4.45
CA GLU A 106 13.60 15.39 -5.53
C GLU A 106 12.42 15.82 -6.42
N ASN A 107 11.37 16.42 -5.85
CA ASN A 107 10.25 16.96 -6.60
C ASN A 107 10.65 18.13 -7.51
N LEU A 108 11.53 19.03 -7.03
CA LEU A 108 12.06 20.11 -7.87
C LEU A 108 12.89 19.57 -9.03
N ASP A 109 13.66 18.51 -8.80
CA ASP A 109 14.45 17.85 -9.84
C ASP A 109 13.53 17.19 -10.90
N ILE A 110 12.43 16.56 -10.48
CA ILE A 110 11.38 16.06 -11.39
C ILE A 110 10.80 17.19 -12.25
N CYS A 111 10.39 18.31 -11.62
CA CYS A 111 9.85 19.46 -12.35
C CYS A 111 10.84 20.08 -13.35
N ARG A 112 12.15 19.89 -13.13
CA ARG A 112 13.23 20.31 -14.03
C ARG A 112 13.55 19.30 -15.13
N GLY A 113 12.82 18.19 -15.21
CA GLY A 113 13.04 17.13 -16.19
C GLY A 113 14.22 16.21 -15.87
N MET A 114 14.70 16.18 -14.62
CA MET A 114 15.74 15.24 -14.22
C MET A 114 15.15 13.83 -14.04
N ARG A 115 15.90 12.81 -14.47
CA ARG A 115 15.43 11.41 -14.58
C ARG A 115 15.24 10.66 -13.25
N PHE A 116 15.64 11.24 -12.12
CA PHE A 116 15.60 10.58 -10.82
C PHE A 116 14.58 11.27 -9.93
N GLY A 117 13.34 10.80 -10.00
CA GLY A 117 12.28 11.23 -9.08
C GLY A 117 12.18 10.25 -7.93
N GLY A 118 12.28 10.73 -6.69
CA GLY A 118 12.05 9.95 -5.47
C GLY A 118 13.14 8.92 -5.13
N SER A 119 13.08 8.43 -3.89
CA SER A 119 13.94 7.36 -3.39
C SER A 119 13.29 6.62 -2.23
N VAL A 120 13.76 5.38 -2.01
CA VAL A 120 13.32 4.55 -0.90
C VAL A 120 14.02 5.00 0.39
N LYS A 121 13.26 5.24 1.45
CA LYS A 121 13.73 5.71 2.76
C LYS A 121 13.08 4.91 3.88
N THR A 122 13.74 4.75 5.01
CA THR A 122 13.14 4.11 6.18
C THR A 122 12.15 5.05 6.88
N THR A 123 11.25 4.52 7.72
CA THR A 123 10.41 5.34 8.61
C THR A 123 11.27 6.26 9.47
N GLN A 124 12.40 5.75 9.99
CA GLN A 124 13.35 6.51 10.79
C GLN A 124 13.95 7.70 10.01
N ASP A 125 14.35 7.48 8.76
CA ASP A 125 14.88 8.54 7.88
C ASP A 125 13.83 9.63 7.64
N ILE A 126 12.58 9.22 7.36
CA ILE A 126 11.47 10.14 7.11
C ILE A 126 11.19 10.99 8.34
N ILE A 127 11.20 10.40 9.53
CA ILE A 127 11.01 11.14 10.79
C ILE A 127 12.14 12.14 11.00
N GLY A 128 13.39 11.74 10.72
CA GLY A 128 14.55 12.62 10.81
C GLY A 128 14.52 13.81 9.85
N SER A 129 13.77 13.73 8.75
CA SER A 129 13.65 14.81 7.76
C SER A 129 12.22 15.15 7.37
N ILE A 130 11.26 15.02 8.30
CA ILE A 130 9.83 15.17 8.01
C ILE A 130 9.45 16.55 7.47
N ARG A 131 10.13 17.59 7.95
CA ARG A 131 9.98 18.98 7.52
C ARG A 131 11.18 19.43 6.69
N THR A 132 10.96 20.41 5.81
CA THR A 132 12.04 21.03 5.04
C THR A 132 12.96 21.85 5.96
N LYS A 133 14.14 22.27 5.47
CA LYS A 133 15.10 23.07 6.26
C LYS A 133 14.51 24.38 6.82
N ASN A 134 13.48 24.91 6.18
CA ASN A 134 12.81 26.14 6.61
C ASN A 134 11.61 25.85 7.53
N ASP A 135 11.32 24.59 7.85
CA ASP A 135 10.26 24.07 8.72
C ASP A 135 8.80 24.38 8.33
N TYR A 136 8.58 25.17 7.26
CA TYR A 136 7.24 25.55 6.80
C TYR A 136 6.46 24.43 6.09
N GLU A 137 7.15 23.48 5.45
CA GLU A 137 6.52 22.52 4.54
C GLU A 137 6.90 21.07 4.87
N SER A 138 5.97 20.15 4.65
CA SER A 138 6.25 18.71 4.67
C SER A 138 7.24 18.37 3.57
N ASN A 139 8.33 17.70 3.93
CA ASN A 139 9.40 17.37 3.01
C ASN A 139 9.06 16.13 2.17
N HIS A 140 8.37 15.13 2.73
CA HIS A 140 8.14 13.85 2.06
C HIS A 140 6.72 13.77 1.48
N ARG A 141 6.63 13.25 0.26
CA ARG A 141 5.38 12.92 -0.41
C ARG A 141 5.36 11.44 -0.77
N ILE A 142 4.24 10.78 -0.51
CA ILE A 142 4.02 9.38 -0.88
C ILE A 142 3.15 9.38 -2.15
N PRO A 143 3.63 8.80 -3.26
CA PRO A 143 2.85 8.78 -4.50
C PRO A 143 1.58 7.95 -4.36
N ILE A 144 0.51 8.42 -4.99
CA ILE A 144 -0.74 7.68 -5.10
C ILE A 144 -0.54 6.53 -6.11
N CYS A 145 -1.09 5.37 -5.77
CA CYS A 145 -1.07 4.20 -6.64
C CYS A 145 -1.77 4.47 -7.97
N SER A 146 -1.25 3.89 -9.06
CA SER A 146 -1.91 3.93 -10.36
C SER A 146 -3.24 3.16 -10.32
N PRO A 147 -4.21 3.49 -11.19
CA PRO A 147 -5.47 2.76 -11.25
C PRO A 147 -5.23 1.26 -11.40
N PHE A 148 -5.97 0.44 -10.64
CA PHE A 148 -5.86 -1.00 -10.77
C PHE A 148 -6.19 -1.42 -12.20
N THR A 149 -5.34 -2.28 -12.75
CA THR A 149 -5.55 -2.89 -14.06
C THR A 149 -6.60 -3.99 -13.94
N GLN A 150 -7.82 -3.63 -13.58
CA GLN A 150 -8.91 -4.58 -13.50
C GLN A 150 -9.52 -4.77 -14.90
N LEU A 151 -9.76 -6.05 -15.25
CA LEU A 151 -10.56 -6.43 -16.41
C LEU A 151 -11.91 -5.71 -16.38
N LYS A 152 -12.34 -5.18 -17.54
CA LYS A 152 -13.73 -4.77 -17.74
C LYS A 152 -14.64 -5.91 -17.27
N ARG A 153 -15.38 -5.68 -16.18
CA ARG A 153 -16.34 -6.64 -15.64
C ARG A 153 -17.72 -6.31 -16.19
N PHE A 154 -18.43 -7.33 -16.64
CA PHE A 154 -19.86 -7.23 -16.87
C PHE A 154 -20.54 -7.25 -15.50
N LEU A 155 -21.07 -6.09 -15.09
CA LEU A 155 -21.83 -5.97 -13.85
C LEU A 155 -23.32 -6.23 -14.15
N PRO A 156 -24.05 -6.94 -13.26
CA PRO A 156 -25.48 -7.18 -13.46
C PRO A 156 -26.31 -5.89 -13.56
N ILE A 157 -25.89 -4.85 -12.85
CA ILE A 157 -26.48 -3.52 -12.87
C ILE A 157 -25.37 -2.51 -13.19
N ARG A 158 -25.66 -1.53 -14.03
CA ARG A 158 -24.73 -0.45 -14.36
C ARG A 158 -24.40 0.39 -13.11
N PRO A 159 -23.14 0.82 -12.90
CA PRO A 159 -22.74 1.49 -11.66
C PRO A 159 -23.55 2.74 -11.31
N TYR A 160 -23.91 3.56 -12.31
CA TYR A 160 -24.70 4.77 -12.08
C TYR A 160 -26.10 4.42 -11.57
N THR A 161 -26.83 3.57 -12.30
CA THR A 161 -28.16 3.09 -11.90
C THR A 161 -28.15 2.44 -10.51
N PHE A 162 -27.14 1.62 -10.21
CA PHE A 162 -27.00 1.02 -8.87
C PHE A 162 -26.76 2.08 -7.78
N GLY A 163 -25.95 3.10 -8.06
CA GLY A 163 -25.72 4.22 -7.15
C GLY A 163 -26.98 5.04 -6.87
N ALA A 164 -27.77 5.34 -7.90
CA ALA A 164 -29.06 6.03 -7.75
C ALA A 164 -30.03 5.23 -6.85
N TRP A 165 -30.06 3.91 -7.01
CA TRP A 165 -30.86 3.04 -6.12
C TRP A 165 -30.32 2.99 -4.68
N LEU A 166 -29.00 3.01 -4.46
CA LEU A 166 -28.44 3.06 -3.11
C LEU A 166 -28.74 4.37 -2.37
N GLY A 167 -28.84 5.49 -3.09
CA GLY A 167 -29.16 6.80 -2.51
C GLY A 167 -30.64 6.99 -2.23
N ASP A 168 -31.48 6.77 -3.24
CA ASP A 168 -32.90 7.17 -3.23
C ASP A 168 -33.87 6.00 -3.49
N GLY A 169 -33.35 4.77 -3.41
CA GLY A 169 -34.13 3.56 -3.63
C GLY A 169 -34.68 2.95 -2.35
N SER A 170 -35.53 1.93 -2.53
CA SER A 170 -36.07 1.11 -1.45
C SER A 170 -35.31 -0.22 -1.36
N SER A 171 -34.99 -0.68 -0.14
CA SER A 171 -34.45 -2.03 0.07
C SER A 171 -35.53 -3.12 0.01
N ARG A 172 -36.81 -2.73 0.08
CA ARG A 172 -37.96 -3.65 0.03
C ARG A 172 -38.53 -3.81 -1.38
N GLU A 173 -38.26 -2.86 -2.26
CA GLU A 173 -38.82 -2.78 -3.61
C GLU A 173 -37.76 -2.24 -4.58
N MET A 174 -37.75 -2.70 -5.82
CA MET A 174 -36.88 -2.13 -6.87
C MET A 174 -37.48 -0.83 -7.39
N SER A 175 -37.58 0.19 -6.53
CA SER A 175 -38.07 1.52 -6.85
C SER A 175 -37.02 2.56 -6.50
N ILE A 176 -36.99 3.65 -7.27
CA ILE A 176 -36.16 4.83 -7.06
C ILE A 176 -37.11 6.02 -7.07
N THR A 177 -37.00 6.89 -6.07
CA THR A 177 -37.80 8.12 -6.01
C THR A 177 -36.87 9.31 -6.13
N ASN A 178 -36.85 9.96 -7.29
CA ASN A 178 -35.99 11.11 -7.53
C ASN A 178 -36.76 12.21 -8.27
N GLU A 179 -36.57 13.46 -7.88
CA GLU A 179 -37.23 14.63 -8.49
C GLU A 179 -36.47 15.21 -9.69
N ASP A 180 -35.21 14.82 -9.86
CA ASP A 180 -34.33 15.26 -10.92
C ASP A 180 -34.49 14.37 -12.17
N PHE A 181 -34.98 14.97 -13.25
CA PHE A 181 -35.17 14.29 -14.52
C PHE A 181 -33.86 13.78 -15.14
N GLU A 182 -32.72 14.42 -14.87
CA GLU A 182 -31.41 14.00 -15.41
C GLU A 182 -31.01 12.61 -14.88
N VAL A 183 -31.37 12.32 -13.62
CA VAL A 183 -31.13 11.01 -13.00
C VAL A 183 -31.97 9.93 -13.67
N LEU A 184 -33.26 10.20 -13.91
CA LEU A 184 -34.16 9.27 -14.59
C LEU A 184 -33.76 9.03 -16.05
N GLU A 185 -33.33 10.07 -16.77
CA GLU A 185 -32.84 9.94 -18.14
C GLU A 185 -31.56 9.09 -18.19
N SER A 186 -30.64 9.30 -17.25
CA SER A 186 -29.40 8.53 -17.15
C SER A 186 -29.66 7.04 -16.89
N ILE A 187 -30.64 6.71 -16.04
CA ILE A 187 -31.07 5.31 -15.78
C ILE A 187 -31.69 4.70 -17.04
N THR A 188 -32.51 5.46 -17.75
CA THR A 188 -33.11 5.06 -19.04
C THR A 188 -32.04 4.79 -20.10
N LEU A 189 -31.01 5.65 -20.19
CA LEU A 189 -29.87 5.47 -21.09
C LEU A 189 -29.01 4.25 -20.73
N ASP A 190 -28.93 3.90 -19.44
CA ASP A 190 -28.32 2.66 -18.96
C ASP A 190 -29.14 1.41 -19.34
N GLY A 191 -30.36 1.58 -19.86
CA GLY A 191 -31.24 0.53 -20.36
C GLY A 191 -32.24 -0.01 -19.34
N TYR A 192 -32.50 0.74 -18.27
CA TYR A 192 -33.46 0.40 -17.23
C TYR A 192 -34.62 1.41 -17.28
N ILE A 193 -35.87 0.94 -17.09
CA ILE A 193 -37.15 1.69 -17.27
C ILE A 193 -37.64 1.66 -18.73
#